data_AF-A0A843EQH1-F1
#
_entry.id   AF-A0A843EQH1-F1
#
_cell.length_a   1.000
_cell.length_b   1.000
_cell.length_c   1.000
_cell.angle_alpha   90.00
_cell.angle_beta   90.00
_cell.angle_gamma   90.00
#
_symmetry.space_group_name_H-M   'P 1'
#
loop_
_entity.id
_entity.type
_entity.pdbx_description
1 polymer ?
#
loop_
_entity_poly.entity_id
_entity_poly.type
_entity_poly.pdbx_seq_one_letter_code
_entity_poly.pdbx_strand_id
1 'polypeptide(L)' 'MRIISIVGLKNTGKTSLTSKVIEELTNRDFNVASIKHSHHKMEMDHEGTDTYKQMESGSDFVVGIG' A
#
# COMPACT_ATOMS: atom_id res chain seq x y z
N MET A 1 8.64 15.06 6.80
CA MET A 1 8.05 13.81 6.26
C MET A 1 6.79 13.51 7.07
N ARG A 2 5.65 13.22 6.41
CA ARG A 2 4.40 12.83 7.09
C ARG A 2 4.22 11.33 6.96
N ILE A 3 3.79 10.66 8.03
CA ILE A 3 3.59 9.21 8.08
C ILE A 3 2.14 8.94 8.50
N ILE A 4 1.47 8.05 7.77
CA ILE A 4 0.12 7.57 8.08
C ILE A 4 0.20 6.04 8.22
N SER A 5 -0.32 5.51 9.34
CA SER A 5 -0.38 4.07 9.58
C SER A 5 -1.82 3.58 9.54
N ILE A 6 -2.11 2.62 8.67
CA ILE A 6 -3.42 1.97 8.56
C ILE A 6 -3.32 0.60 9.23
N VAL A 7 -3.92 0.46 10.42
CA VAL A 7 -3.81 -0.73 11.29
C VAL A 7 -5.18 -1.32 11.58
N GLY A 8 -5.26 -2.63 11.74
CA GLY A 8 -6.50 -3.37 11.98
C GLY A 8 -6.40 -4.85 11.65
N LEU A 9 -7.44 -5.61 12.01
CA LEU A 9 -7.48 -7.07 11.83
C LEU A 9 -7.48 -7.48 10.35
N LYS A 10 -7.15 -8.73 10.06
CA LYS A 10 -7.19 -9.27 8.70
C LYS A 10 -8.62 -9.12 8.12
N ASN A 11 -8.73 -8.82 6.83
CA ASN A 11 -9.99 -8.66 6.10
C ASN A 11 -10.93 -7.52 6.57
N THR A 12 -10.40 -6.46 7.21
CA THR A 12 -11.17 -5.26 7.57
C THR A 12 -11.11 -4.13 6.52
N GLY A 13 -10.64 -4.42 5.32
CA GLY A 13 -10.56 -3.43 4.23
C GLY A 13 -9.31 -2.55 4.21
N LYS A 14 -8.29 -2.83 5.05
CA LYS A 14 -7.05 -2.03 5.10
C LYS A 14 -6.39 -1.83 3.75
N THR A 15 -6.23 -2.89 2.95
CA THR A 15 -5.63 -2.78 1.62
C THR A 15 -6.44 -1.83 0.75
N SER A 16 -7.76 -1.99 0.72
CA SER A 16 -8.64 -1.14 -0.10
C SER A 16 -8.58 0.33 0.33
N LEU A 17 -8.58 0.60 1.64
CA LEU A 17 -8.41 1.96 2.16
C LEU A 17 -7.04 2.53 1.79
N THR A 18 -5.97 1.74 1.93
CA THR A 18 -4.60 2.16 1.62
C THR A 18 -4.48 2.53 0.14
N SER A 19 -4.99 1.69 -0.76
CA SER A 19 -5.03 1.97 -2.21
C SER A 19 -5.74 3.29 -2.52
N LYS A 20 -6.95 3.50 -1.98
CA LYS A 20 -7.71 4.75 -2.22
C LYS A 20 -7.00 5.99 -1.68
N VAL A 21 -6.31 5.87 -0.55
CA VAL A 21 -5.53 6.97 0.01
C VAL A 21 -4.31 7.28 -0.87
N ILE A 22 -3.60 6.26 -1.36
CA ILE A 22 -2.48 6.45 -2.29
C ILE A 22 -2.97 7.14 -3.57
N GLU A 23 -4.05 6.63 -4.17
CA GLU A 23 -4.65 7.19 -5.39
C GLU A 23 -5.03 8.66 -5.21
N GLU A 24 -5.75 8.99 -4.14
CA GLU A 24 -6.17 10.37 -3.88
C GLU A 24 -5.01 11.32 -3.60
N LEU A 25 -3.96 10.87 -2.91
CA LEU A 25 -2.78 11.69 -2.65
C LEU A 25 -1.95 11.89 -3.91
N THR A 26 -1.81 10.85 -4.73
CA THR A 26 -1.11 10.92 -6.03
C THR A 26 -1.83 11.87 -6.97
N ASN A 27 -3.17 11.81 -7.04
CA ASN A 27 -4.01 12.72 -7.82
C ASN A 27 -3.91 14.20 -7.39
N ARG A 28 -3.38 14.47 -6.19
CA ARG A 28 -3.10 15.81 -5.67
C ARG A 28 -1.63 16.22 -5.82
N ASP A 29 -0.90 15.54 -6.69
CA ASP A 29 0.52 15.75 -6.98
C ASP A 29 1.46 15.55 -5.78
N PHE A 30 1.08 14.69 -4.82
CA PHE A 30 2.01 14.25 -3.78
C PHE A 30 2.81 13.03 -4.23
N ASN A 31 4.11 13.02 -3.91
CA ASN A 31 4.92 11.81 -3.99
C ASN A 31 4.58 10.89 -2.80
N VAL A 32 4.17 9.65 -3.09
CA VAL A 32 3.66 8.71 -2.10
C VAL A 32 4.46 7.42 -2.17
N ALA A 33 5.05 7.05 -1.04
CA ALA A 33 5.62 5.71 -0.85
C ALA A 33 4.75 4.91 0.12
N SER A 34 4.61 3.61 -0.12
CA SER A 34 3.89 2.69 0.75
C SER A 34 4.78 1.59 1.30
N ILE A 35 4.52 1.23 2.55
CA ILE A 35 5.25 0.19 3.28
C ILE A 35 4.24 -0.81 3.82
N LYS A 36 4.43 -2.10 3.52
CA LYS A 36 3.56 -3.19 3.99
C LYS A 36 4.32 -4.14 4.90
N HIS A 37 3.86 -4.32 6.14
CA HIS A 37 4.38 -5.36 7.03
C HIS A 37 3.55 -6.66 6.88
N SER A 38 4.21 -7.81 6.71
CA SER A 38 3.57 -9.11 6.47
C SER A 38 4.35 -10.26 7.10
N HIS A 39 3.74 -10.97 8.05
CA HIS A 39 4.33 -12.16 8.69
C HIS A 39 4.40 -13.42 7.79
N HIS A 40 3.99 -13.32 6.53
CA HIS A 40 4.07 -14.41 5.55
C HIS A 40 5.09 -14.11 4.47
N LYS A 41 5.70 -15.17 3.92
CA LYS A 41 6.60 -15.13 2.76
C LYS A 41 5.91 -14.29 1.68
N MET A 42 6.50 -13.13 1.39
CA MET A 42 5.83 -12.10 0.63
C MET A 42 6.09 -12.32 -0.86
N GLU A 43 5.04 -12.64 -1.60
CA GLU A 43 5.08 -12.57 -3.07
C GLU A 43 4.84 -11.11 -3.46
N MET A 44 5.92 -10.42 -3.83
CA MET A 44 5.83 -9.06 -4.38
C MET A 44 5.51 -9.12 -5.87
N ASP A 45 4.80 -8.11 -6.35
CA ASP A 45 4.70 -7.76 -7.77
C ASP A 45 3.98 -8.78 -8.67
N HIS A 46 3.17 -9.66 -8.08
CA HIS A 46 2.19 -10.48 -8.80
C HIS A 46 0.81 -9.81 -8.78
N GLU A 47 0.10 -9.90 -9.91
CA GLU A 47 -1.27 -9.39 -10.04
C GLU A 47 -2.17 -9.92 -8.92
N GLY A 48 -2.94 -9.03 -8.30
CA GLY A 48 -3.84 -9.35 -7.20
C GLY A 48 -3.23 -9.30 -5.78
N THR A 49 -1.90 -9.21 -5.65
CA THR A 49 -1.24 -8.98 -4.35
C THR A 49 -1.50 -7.57 -3.81
N ASP A 50 -1.39 -7.38 -2.50
CA ASP A 50 -1.59 -6.05 -1.91
C ASP A 50 -0.53 -5.04 -2.38
N THR A 51 0.71 -5.49 -2.60
CA THR A 51 1.81 -4.64 -3.10
C THR A 51 1.55 -4.23 -4.54
N TYR A 52 1.06 -5.14 -5.38
CA TYR A 52 0.65 -4.82 -6.75
C TYR A 52 -0.47 -3.78 -6.78
N LYS A 53 -1.51 -3.96 -5.96
CA LYS A 53 -2.61 -2.97 -5.83
C LYS A 53 -2.12 -1.60 -5.39
N GLN A 54 -1.12 -1.53 -4.51
CA GLN A 54 -0.55 -0.25 -4.05
C GLN A 54 0.29 0.44 -5.13
N MET A 55 1.03 -0.32 -5.94
CA MET A 55 1.72 0.20 -7.13
C MET A 55 0.72 0.74 -8.15
N GLU A 56 -0.32 -0.04 -8.49
CA GLU A 56 -1.37 0.40 -9.42
C GLU A 56 -2.14 1.64 -8.95
N SER A 57 -2.21 1.85 -7.63
CA SER A 57 -2.83 3.05 -7.06
C SER A 57 -1.98 4.31 -7.21
N GLY A 58 -0.74 4.21 -7.72
CA GLY A 58 0.15 5.34 -7.93
C GLY A 58 1.25 5.52 -6.89
N SER A 59 1.56 4.51 -6.06
CA SER A 59 2.75 4.60 -5.19
C SER A 59 4.02 4.65 -6.03
N ASP A 60 4.88 5.64 -5.79
CA ASP A 60 6.20 5.76 -6.42
C ASP A 60 7.13 4.62 -6.01
N PHE A 61 7.01 4.19 -4.74
CA PHE A 61 7.79 3.11 -4.17
C PHE A 61 6.92 2.26 -3.25
N VAL A 62 7.03 0.95 -3.40
CA VAL A 62 6.39 -0.02 -2.52
C VAL A 62 7.47 -0.90 -1.90
N VAL A 63 7.52 -0.92 -0.57
CA VAL A 63 8.42 -1.79 0.18
C VAL A 63 7.57 -2.72 1.02
N GLY A 64 7.87 -4.01 1.00
CA GLY A 64 7.29 -4.90 1.98
C GLY A 64 8.33 -5.52 2.92
N ILE A 65 7.90 -5.71 4.16
CA ILE A 65 8.73 -6.07 5.30
C ILE A 65 8.14 -7.34 5.91
N GLY A 66 8.95 -8.41 5.93
CA GLY A 66 8.64 -9.68 6.61
C GLY A 66 8.49 -9.55 8.12
#